data_AF-A0A7C3LCJ2-F1
#
_entry.id   AF-A0A7C3LCJ2-F1
#
_cell.length_a   1.000
_cell.length_b   1.000
_cell.length_c   1.000
_cell.angle_alpha   90.00
_cell.angle_beta   90.00
_cell.angle_gamma   90.00
#
_symmetry.space_group_name_H-M   'P 1'
#
loop_
_entity.id
_entity.type
_entity.pdbx_description
1 polymer ?
#
loop_
_entity_poly.entity_id
_entity_poly.type
_entity_poly.pdbx_seq_one_letter_code
_entity_poly.pdbx_strand_id
1 'polypeptide(L)'
;MAIGVVGRKCGMTRIFTEEGASIPVTVIEVEPNRIAQIKSVENDGYRALQVTTGTRRASRVTKPLAGHFAKAGIEAGRGLWEFRLDEGEGEDLQVGGEIKADVFAAGQKVDVTGVTIGKG
;
A
#
# COMPACT_ATOMS: atom_id res chain seq x y z
N MET A 1 -14.60 2.77 -1.74
CA MET A 1 -13.31 3.43 -2.05
C MET A 1 -12.41 2.43 -2.77
N ALA A 2 -11.92 2.77 -3.97
CA ALA A 2 -10.98 1.90 -4.68
C ALA A 2 -9.76 1.55 -3.80
N ILE A 3 -9.35 0.28 -3.84
CA ILE A 3 -8.23 -0.25 -3.04
C ILE A 3 -6.95 0.53 -3.35
N GLY A 4 -6.35 1.13 -2.32
CA GLY A 4 -5.11 1.90 -2.44
C GLY A 4 -3.85 1.03 -2.41
N VAL A 5 -2.70 1.68 -2.64
CA VAL A 5 -1.38 1.06 -2.46
C VAL A 5 -0.51 1.94 -1.57
N VAL A 6 0.39 1.31 -0.83
CA VAL A 6 1.46 1.98 -0.10
C VAL A 6 2.68 2.06 -1.02
N GLY A 7 3.12 3.29 -1.28
CA GLY A 7 4.31 3.57 -2.07
C GLY A 7 5.32 4.44 -1.31
N ARG A 8 6.53 4.52 -1.85
CA ARG A 8 7.62 5.36 -1.36
C ARG A 8 7.80 6.56 -2.29
N LYS A 9 7.78 7.77 -1.74
CA LYS A 9 8.15 8.98 -2.50
C LYS A 9 9.65 8.95 -2.81
N CYS A 10 10.00 8.81 -4.08
CA CYS A 10 11.39 8.77 -4.54
C CYS A 10 11.97 10.15 -4.81
N GLY A 11 11.13 11.07 -5.28
CA GLY A 11 11.57 12.42 -5.64
C GLY A 11 10.61 13.11 -6.58
N MET A 12 11.05 14.21 -7.16
CA MET A 12 10.30 15.00 -8.12
C MET A 12 11.14 15.19 -9.38
N THR A 13 10.48 15.17 -10.53
CA THR A 13 11.09 15.45 -11.84
C THR A 13 10.07 16.20 -12.71
N ARG A 14 10.37 16.37 -14.00
CA ARG A 14 9.44 16.92 -14.98
C ARG A 14 9.39 16.03 -16.22
N ILE A 15 8.22 15.97 -16.83
CA ILE A 15 8.01 15.33 -18.13
C ILE A 15 7.64 16.40 -19.16
N PHE A 16 8.13 16.24 -20.37
CA PHE A 16 7.75 17.10 -21.50
C PHE A 16 6.67 16.39 -22.30
N THR A 17 5.58 17.11 -22.56
CA THR A 17 4.53 16.67 -23.48
C THR A 17 4.97 16.87 -24.93
N GLU A 18 4.31 16.20 -25.87
CA GLU A 18 4.57 16.37 -27.31
C GLU A 18 4.34 17.81 -27.78
N GLU A 19 3.45 18.55 -27.10
CA GLU A 19 3.16 19.97 -27.34
C GLU A 19 4.22 20.92 -26.74
N GLY A 20 5.26 20.38 -26.10
CA GLY A 20 6.36 21.15 -25.50
C GLY A 20 6.11 21.65 -24.08
N ALA A 21 4.94 21.38 -23.48
CA ALA A 21 4.66 21.75 -22.09
C ALA A 21 5.46 20.90 -21.10
N SER A 22 6.04 21.54 -20.07
CA SER A 22 6.78 20.89 -18.98
C SER A 22 5.87 20.67 -17.76
N ILE A 23 5.56 19.42 -17.44
CA ILE A 23 4.69 19.05 -16.32
C ILE A 23 5.55 18.53 -15.15
N PRO A 24 5.50 19.15 -13.96
CA PRO A 24 6.17 18.64 -12.78
C PRO A 24 5.46 17.39 -12.26
N VAL A 25 6.24 16.36 -11.93
CA VAL A 25 5.71 15.06 -11.46
C VAL A 25 6.46 14.60 -10.22
N THR A 26 5.76 13.88 -9.34
CA THR A 26 6.36 13.17 -8.21
C THR A 26 6.47 11.69 -8.55
N VAL A 27 7.65 11.12 -8.38
CA VAL A 27 7.86 9.68 -8.60
C VAL A 27 7.56 8.94 -7.30
N ILE A 28 6.57 8.05 -7.35
CA ILE A 28 6.21 7.12 -6.28
C ILE A 28 6.59 5.72 -6.72
N GLU A 29 7.50 5.08 -5.99
CA GLU A 29 7.83 3.66 -6.18
C GLU A 29 6.86 2.80 -5.38
N VAL A 30 6.27 1.82 -6.03
CA VAL A 30 5.35 0.86 -5.40
C VAL A 30 5.99 -0.52 -5.49
N GLU A 31 6.55 -0.98 -4.39
CA GLU A 31 6.89 -2.39 -4.21
C GLU A 31 5.57 -3.19 -3.98
N PRO A 32 5.47 -4.48 -4.36
CA PRO A 32 4.25 -5.26 -4.18
C PRO A 32 3.71 -5.16 -2.75
N ASN A 33 2.45 -4.76 -2.64
CA ASN A 33 1.72 -4.63 -1.38
C ASN A 33 1.10 -5.98 -1.05
N ARG A 34 1.68 -6.70 -0.11
CA ARG A 34 1.25 -8.05 0.29
C ARG A 34 0.16 -7.97 1.34
N ILE A 35 -0.90 -8.73 1.15
CA ILE A 35 -2.07 -8.74 2.04
C ILE A 35 -1.74 -9.57 3.28
N ALA A 36 -1.65 -8.90 4.44
CA ALA A 36 -1.36 -9.53 5.71
C ALA A 36 -2.63 -10.04 6.42
N GLN A 37 -3.74 -9.30 6.29
CA GLN A 37 -5.01 -9.67 6.92
C GLN A 37 -6.16 -8.99 6.18
N ILE A 38 -7.29 -9.68 6.09
CA ILE A 38 -8.58 -9.08 5.72
C ILE A 38 -9.40 -8.96 6.99
N LYS A 39 -9.82 -7.75 7.32
CA LYS A 39 -10.61 -7.43 8.51
C LYS A 39 -12.09 -7.44 8.20
N SER A 40 -12.88 -7.91 9.15
CA SER A 40 -14.32 -8.11 9.02
C SER A 40 -15.07 -7.40 10.15
N VAL A 41 -16.33 -7.04 9.92
CA VAL A 41 -17.16 -6.40 10.96
C VAL A 41 -17.30 -7.30 12.19
N GLU A 42 -17.43 -8.61 11.98
CA GLU A 42 -17.66 -9.59 13.05
C GLU A 42 -16.45 -9.72 13.99
N ASN A 43 -15.23 -9.75 13.45
CA ASN A 43 -14.02 -9.95 14.24
C ASN A 43 -13.34 -8.65 14.69
N ASP A 44 -13.40 -7.59 13.86
CA ASP A 44 -12.61 -6.36 14.03
C ASP A 44 -13.49 -5.12 14.26
N GLY A 45 -14.81 -5.22 14.07
CA GLY A 45 -15.76 -4.10 14.19
C GLY A 45 -15.84 -3.19 12.95
N TYR A 46 -15.05 -3.47 11.90
CA TYR A 46 -15.08 -2.74 10.63
C TYR A 46 -14.44 -3.58 9.50
N ARG A 47 -14.71 -3.19 8.24
CA ARG A 47 -14.08 -3.81 7.06
C ARG A 47 -12.85 -3.03 6.63
N ALA A 48 -11.74 -3.73 6.50
CA ALA A 48 -10.49 -3.16 6.00
C ALA A 48 -9.56 -4.23 5.43
N LEU A 49 -8.69 -3.79 4.52
CA LEU A 49 -7.57 -4.58 4.05
C LEU A 49 -6.30 -4.13 4.75
N GLN A 50 -5.60 -5.04 5.40
CA GLN A 50 -4.28 -4.77 5.96
C GLN A 50 -3.19 -5.28 5.02
N VAL A 51 -2.27 -4.40 4.67
CA VAL A 51 -1.15 -4.69 3.76
C VAL A 51 0.20 -4.39 4.40
N THR A 52 1.24 -5.03 3.85
CA THR A 52 2.64 -4.73 4.11
C THR A 52 3.39 -4.54 2.80
N THR A 53 4.48 -3.78 2.83
CA THR A 53 5.35 -3.56 1.67
C THR A 53 6.81 -3.47 2.10
N GLY A 54 7.72 -3.64 1.15
CA GLY A 54 9.15 -3.71 1.42
C GLY A 54 9.58 -5.01 2.09
N THR A 55 10.84 -5.08 2.50
CA THR A 55 11.38 -6.21 3.26
C THR A 55 12.01 -5.73 4.56
N ARG A 56 11.93 -6.57 5.59
CA ARG A 56 12.56 -6.35 6.88
C ARG A 56 13.25 -7.62 7.32
N ARG A 57 14.55 -7.52 7.69
CA ARG A 57 15.33 -8.66 8.16
C ARG A 57 14.64 -9.32 9.35
N ALA A 58 14.57 -10.65 9.35
CA ALA A 58 13.89 -11.43 10.40
C ALA A 58 14.37 -11.08 11.82
N SER A 59 15.68 -10.84 11.99
CA SER A 59 16.25 -10.43 13.28
C SER A 59 15.77 -9.08 13.81
N ARG A 60 15.13 -8.26 12.97
CA ARG A 60 14.55 -6.96 13.33
C ARG A 60 13.03 -7.01 13.43
N VAL A 61 12.41 -8.17 13.28
CA VAL A 61 10.96 -8.37 13.41
C VAL A 61 10.69 -8.97 14.79
N THR A 62 9.74 -8.39 15.52
CA THR A 62 9.36 -8.91 16.85
C THR A 62 8.61 -10.23 16.69
N LYS A 63 8.70 -11.13 17.68
CA LYS A 63 8.05 -12.44 17.62
C LYS A 63 6.54 -12.39 17.28
N PRO A 64 5.73 -11.46 17.85
CA PRO A 64 4.32 -11.36 17.49
C PRO A 64 4.10 -10.99 16.02
N LEU A 65 4.86 -10.03 15.49
CA LEU A 65 4.76 -9.64 14.08
C LEU A 65 5.23 -10.76 13.15
N ALA A 66 6.27 -11.50 13.54
CA ALA A 66 6.74 -12.65 12.77
C ALA A 66 5.65 -13.73 12.67
N GLY A 67 4.95 -14.02 13.77
CA GLY A 67 3.80 -14.93 13.77
C GLY A 67 2.64 -14.44 12.90
N HIS A 68 2.38 -13.12 12.91
CA HIS A 68 1.36 -12.50 12.07
C HIS A 68 1.65 -12.68 10.57
N PHE A 69 2.86 -12.35 10.14
CA PHE A 69 3.29 -12.54 8.75
C PHE A 69 3.35 -14.01 8.33
N ALA A 70 3.82 -14.89 9.23
CA ALA A 70 3.85 -16.33 8.97
C ALA A 70 2.46 -16.94 8.80
N LYS A 71 1.47 -16.50 9.59
CA LYS A 71 0.07 -16.93 9.45
C LYS A 71 -0.51 -16.54 8.08
N ALA A 72 -0.11 -15.39 7.56
CA ALA A 72 -0.51 -14.91 6.24
C ALA A 72 0.31 -15.51 5.08
N GLY A 73 1.39 -16.26 5.39
CA GLY A 73 2.27 -16.84 4.37
C GLY A 73 3.12 -15.82 3.61
N ILE A 74 3.37 -14.63 4.18
CA ILE A 74 4.07 -13.53 3.50
C ILE A 74 5.39 -13.15 4.18
N GLU A 75 6.28 -12.53 3.41
CA GLU A 75 7.49 -11.94 3.95
C GLU A 75 7.21 -10.69 4.79
N ALA A 76 7.94 -10.56 5.90
CA ALA A 76 7.86 -9.41 6.78
C ALA A 76 8.26 -8.11 6.06
N GLY A 77 7.34 -7.16 5.99
CA GLY A 77 7.59 -5.85 5.42
C GLY A 77 8.03 -4.80 6.44
N ARG A 78 8.14 -3.57 5.97
CA ARG A 78 8.65 -2.43 6.76
C ARG A 78 7.63 -1.92 7.78
N GLY A 79 6.35 -2.11 7.51
CA GLY A 79 5.23 -1.68 8.34
C GLY A 79 3.93 -2.37 7.94
N LEU A 80 2.85 -2.01 8.63
CA LEU A 80 1.49 -2.44 8.33
C LEU A 80 0.63 -1.19 8.12
N TRP A 81 -0.19 -1.22 7.09
CA TRP A 81 -1.14 -0.16 6.76
C TRP A 81 -2.50 -0.76 6.48
N GLU A 82 -3.55 0.03 6.68
CA GLU A 82 -4.92 -0.40 6.46
C GLU A 82 -5.64 0.52 5.49
N PHE A 83 -6.37 -0.09 4.57
CA PHE A 83 -7.30 0.58 3.68
C PHE A 83 -8.71 0.18 4.08
N ARG A 84 -9.59 1.17 4.30
CA ARG A 84 -11.00 0.88 4.57
C ARG A 84 -11.68 0.39 3.29
N LEU A 85 -12.55 -0.61 3.46
CA LEU A 85 -13.32 -1.20 2.37
C LEU A 85 -14.81 -0.87 2.57
N ASP A 86 -15.45 -0.38 1.52
CA ASP A 86 -16.91 -0.23 1.49
C ASP A 86 -17.58 -1.57 1.09
N GLU A 87 -18.91 -1.67 1.25
CA GLU A 87 -19.69 -2.87 0.88
C GLU A 87 -19.40 -3.31 -0.58
N GLY A 88 -19.13 -4.60 -0.79
CA GLY A 88 -18.78 -5.16 -2.11
C GLY A 88 -17.30 -5.03 -2.51
N GLU A 89 -16.49 -4.25 -1.79
CA GLU A 89 -15.07 -4.06 -2.15
C GLU A 89 -14.16 -5.12 -1.54
N GLY A 90 -13.17 -5.55 -2.32
CA GLY A 90 -12.12 -6.48 -1.89
C GLY A 90 -12.57 -7.94 -1.74
N GLU A 91 -13.71 -8.32 -2.30
CA GLU A 91 -14.23 -9.70 -2.23
C GLU A 91 -13.32 -10.71 -2.96
N ASP A 92 -12.65 -10.27 -4.02
CA ASP A 92 -11.72 -11.10 -4.79
C ASP A 92 -10.33 -11.19 -4.14
N LEU A 93 -10.08 -10.43 -3.07
CA LEU A 93 -8.78 -10.38 -2.42
C LEU A 93 -8.64 -11.50 -1.39
N GLN A 94 -7.43 -12.05 -1.30
CA GLN A 94 -7.11 -13.12 -0.37
C GLN A 94 -5.84 -12.78 0.40
N VAL A 95 -5.76 -13.27 1.65
CA VAL A 95 -4.55 -13.18 2.46
C VAL A 95 -3.39 -13.87 1.71
N GLY A 96 -2.23 -13.23 1.69
CA GLY A 96 -1.09 -13.68 0.89
C GLY A 96 -1.05 -13.15 -0.54
N GLY A 97 -2.16 -12.58 -1.04
CA GLY A 97 -2.21 -11.92 -2.34
C GLY A 97 -1.35 -10.65 -2.40
N GLU A 98 -1.07 -10.18 -3.62
CA GLU A 98 -0.29 -8.97 -3.86
C GLU A 98 -1.09 -7.93 -4.64
N ILE A 99 -0.89 -6.67 -4.31
CA ILE A 99 -1.42 -5.51 -5.02
C ILE A 99 -0.25 -4.70 -5.55
N LYS A 100 -0.26 -4.39 -6.86
CA LYS A 100 0.81 -3.65 -7.54
C LYS A 100 0.28 -2.31 -8.07
N ALA A 101 1.14 -1.53 -8.70
CA ALA A 101 0.77 -0.22 -9.25
C ALA A 101 -0.19 -0.28 -10.45
N ASP A 102 -0.37 -1.47 -11.03
CA ASP A 102 -1.26 -1.76 -12.16
C ASP A 102 -2.75 -1.60 -11.82
N VAL A 103 -3.11 -1.48 -10.54
CA VAL A 103 -4.47 -1.14 -10.12
C VAL A 103 -4.91 0.26 -10.54
N PHE A 104 -3.98 1.14 -10.92
CA PHE A 104 -4.29 2.47 -11.40
C PHE A 104 -4.26 2.55 -12.92
N ALA A 105 -5.26 3.23 -13.48
CA ALA A 105 -5.26 3.59 -14.89
C ALA A 105 -4.57 4.96 -15.12
N ALA A 106 -3.92 5.12 -16.27
CA ALA A 106 -3.37 6.41 -16.65
C ALA A 106 -4.48 7.48 -16.74
N GLY A 107 -4.24 8.66 -16.15
CA GLY A 107 -5.22 9.75 -16.08
C GLY A 107 -6.21 9.65 -14.93
N GLN A 108 -6.21 8.55 -14.16
CA GLN A 108 -7.01 8.42 -12.95
C GLN A 108 -6.58 9.45 -11.90
N LYS A 109 -7.56 10.14 -11.30
CA LYS A 109 -7.32 10.98 -10.13
C LYS A 109 -7.16 10.10 -8.90
N VAL A 110 -6.17 10.43 -8.07
CA VAL A 110 -5.84 9.67 -6.87
C VAL A 110 -5.72 10.59 -5.66
N ASP A 111 -6.14 10.08 -4.51
CA ASP A 111 -5.90 10.72 -3.22
C ASP A 111 -4.58 10.20 -2.65
N VAL A 112 -3.72 11.12 -2.18
CA VAL A 112 -2.41 10.78 -1.64
C VAL A 112 -2.31 11.27 -0.20
N THR A 113 -2.01 10.35 0.71
CA THR A 113 -1.77 10.64 2.13
C THR A 113 -0.33 10.28 2.49
N GLY A 114 0.32 11.11 3.31
CA GLY A 114 1.68 10.85 3.77
C GLY A 114 2.04 11.74 4.96
N VAL A 115 3.07 11.33 5.70
CA VAL A 115 3.62 12.13 6.80
C VAL A 115 4.42 13.30 6.22
N THR A 116 4.12 14.52 6.68
CA THR A 116 4.78 15.74 6.23
C THR A 116 6.16 15.92 6.88
N ILE A 117 6.98 16.79 6.29
CA ILE A 117 8.30 17.13 6.85
C ILE A 117 8.09 18.02 8.09
N GLY A 118 8.51 17.54 9.26
CA GLY A 118 8.53 18.31 10.49
C GLY A 118 9.54 19.46 10.42
N LYS A 119 9.22 20.60 11.05
CA LYS A 119 10.04 21.83 11.00
C LYS A 119 10.66 22.21 12.36
N GLY A 120 10.51 21.37 13.39
CA GLY A 120 10.79 21.72 14.78
C GLY A 120 9.50 21.99 15.55
#